data_AF-A0A7V3QZN8-F1
#
_entry.id   AF-A0A7V3QZN8-F1
#
_cell.length_a   1.000
_cell.length_b   1.000
_cell.length_c   1.000
_cell.angle_alpha   90.00
_cell.angle_beta   90.00
_cell.angle_gamma   90.00
#
_symmetry.space_group_name_H-M   'P 1'
#
loop_
_entity.id
_entity.type
_entity.pdbx_description
1 polymer ?
#
loop_
_entity_poly.entity_id
_entity_poly.type
_entity_poly.pdbx_seq_one_letter_code
_entity_poly.pdbx_strand_id
1 'polypeptide(L)' 'MQNLHKRGGGPSGNCICLKCGTKVPHQAGTPCMDTQCPQCGAKMVREGSEHHLKYLEKVKKPG' A
#
# COMPACT_ATOMS: atom_id res chain seq x y z
N MET A 1 -28.39 5.78 7.64
CA MET A 1 -27.51 6.07 6.47
C MET A 1 -26.04 6.13 6.92
N GLN A 2 -25.45 5.05 7.44
CA GLN A 2 -24.04 5.08 7.87
C GLN A 2 -23.50 3.65 7.81
N ASN A 3 -22.67 3.32 6.81
CA ASN A 3 -21.68 2.23 6.84
C ASN A 3 -20.92 2.15 5.51
N LEU A 4 -20.40 3.29 5.05
CA LEU A 4 -19.33 3.27 4.06
C LEU A 4 -18.02 2.96 4.80
N HIS A 5 -17.89 1.72 5.27
CA HIS A 5 -16.55 1.16 5.44
C HIS A 5 -15.96 1.12 4.04
N LYS A 6 -15.25 2.19 3.64
CA LYS A 6 -14.40 2.24 2.45
C LYS A 6 -13.32 1.16 2.62
N ARG A 7 -13.70 -0.10 2.47
CA ARG A 7 -12.79 -1.23 2.39
C ARG A 7 -12.02 -0.99 1.10
N GLY A 8 -10.71 -0.87 1.24
CA GLY A 8 -9.78 -0.37 0.24
C GLY A 8 -9.98 -0.98 -1.14
N GLY A 9 -9.60 -0.18 -2.15
CA GLY A 9 -9.85 -0.36 -3.58
C GLY A 9 -9.90 -1.82 -4.04
N GLY A 10 -10.92 -2.10 -4.85
CA GLY A 10 -11.29 -3.42 -5.38
C GLY A 10 -10.17 -4.19 -6.08
N PRO A 11 -10.45 -5.27 -6.81
CA PRO A 11 -9.44 -6.24 -7.26
C PRO A 11 -8.24 -5.62 -8.01
N SER A 12 -8.43 -4.45 -8.64
CA SER A 12 -7.38 -3.60 -9.19
C SER A 12 -6.75 -2.69 -8.14
N GLY A 13 -5.47 -2.90 -7.84
CA GLY A 13 -4.66 -2.02 -7.00
C GLY A 13 -3.17 -2.22 -7.26
N ASN A 14 -2.34 -1.33 -6.75
CA ASN A 14 -0.88 -1.48 -6.79
C ASN A 14 -0.35 -1.89 -5.41
N CYS A 15 0.77 -2.62 -5.39
CA CYS A 15 1.61 -2.70 -4.22
C CYS A 15 2.66 -1.59 -4.30
N ILE A 16 2.80 -0.79 -3.25
CA ILE A 16 3.78 0.28 -3.12
C ILE A 16 4.82 -0.08 -2.05
N CYS A 17 6.08 0.22 -2.32
CA CYS A 17 7.15 0.14 -1.34
C CYS A 17 7.24 1.46 -0.57
N LEU A 18 7.03 1.43 0.75
CA LEU A 18 7.13 2.63 1.58
C LEU A 18 8.58 3.10 1.77
N LYS A 19 9.58 2.26 1.49
CA LYS A 19 11.01 2.60 1.64
C LYS A 19 11.55 3.43 0.47
N CYS A 20 11.16 3.09 -0.77
CA CYS A 20 11.71 3.71 -1.98
C CYS A 20 10.64 4.25 -2.95
N GLY A 21 9.36 4.04 -2.67
CA GLY A 21 8.25 4.55 -3.49
C GLY A 21 7.89 3.70 -4.71
N THR A 22 8.61 2.61 -5.00
CA THR A 22 8.32 1.73 -6.14
C THR A 22 6.89 1.18 -6.09
N LYS A 23 6.18 1.24 -7.21
CA LYS A 23 4.85 0.68 -7.38
C LYS A 23 4.90 -0.48 -8.37
N VAL A 24 4.22 -1.57 -8.04
CA VAL A 24 4.02 -2.72 -8.93
C VAL A 24 2.53 -3.09 -8.94
N PRO A 25 2.02 -3.67 -10.03
CA PRO A 25 0.66 -4.20 -10.06
C PRO A 25 0.46 -5.23 -8.95
N HIS A 26 -0.65 -5.16 -8.23
CA HIS A 26 -0.99 -6.19 -7.26
C HIS A 26 -1.36 -7.51 -7.97
N GLN A 27 -0.82 -8.61 -7.46
CA GLN A 27 -1.14 -9.95 -7.94
C GLN A 27 -2.26 -10.56 -7.09
N ALA A 28 -3.36 -10.97 -7.74
CA ALA A 28 -4.44 -11.67 -7.07
C ALA A 28 -3.94 -12.99 -6.46
N GLY A 29 -4.39 -13.29 -5.23
CA GLY A 29 -3.94 -14.47 -4.48
C GLY A 29 -2.63 -14.28 -3.70
N THR A 30 -1.91 -13.16 -3.89
CA THR A 30 -0.69 -12.86 -3.14
C THR A 30 -0.83 -11.52 -2.41
N PRO A 31 -0.89 -11.50 -1.07
CA PRO A 31 -0.86 -10.26 -0.31
C PRO A 31 0.37 -9.42 -0.64
N CYS A 32 0.23 -8.10 -0.79
CA CYS A 32 1.38 -7.21 -1.07
C CYS A 32 2.50 -7.36 -0.03
N MET A 33 2.15 -7.70 1.22
CA MET A 33 3.12 -7.85 2.31
C MET A 33 4.00 -9.09 2.18
N ASP A 34 3.60 -10.07 1.37
CA ASP A 34 4.40 -11.27 1.06
C ASP A 34 5.30 -11.04 -0.17
N THR A 35 5.04 -9.99 -0.94
CA THR A 35 5.89 -9.57 -2.06
C THR A 35 7.03 -8.67 -1.57
N GLN A 36 8.25 -8.94 -2.06
CA GLN A 36 9.41 -8.09 -1.86
C GLN A 36 9.53 -7.04 -2.97
N CYS A 37 9.95 -5.84 -2.62
CA CYS A 37 10.18 -4.76 -3.57
C CYS A 37 11.35 -5.11 -4.50
N PRO A 38 11.17 -5.07 -5.84
CA PRO A 38 12.23 -5.41 -6.79
C PRO A 38 13.39 -4.40 -6.82
N GLN A 39 13.23 -3.23 -6.20
CA GLN A 39 14.25 -2.18 -6.18
C GLN A 39 15.10 -2.18 -4.90
N CYS A 40 14.54 -2.57 -3.75
CA CYS A 40 15.24 -2.44 -2.47
C CYS A 40 15.03 -3.61 -1.49
N GLY A 41 14.28 -4.65 -1.87
CA GLY A 41 14.03 -5.85 -1.08
C GLY A 41 13.05 -5.69 0.09
N ALA A 42 12.57 -4.48 0.38
CA ALA A 42 11.62 -4.24 1.47
C ALA A 42 10.22 -4.82 1.15
N LYS A 43 9.45 -5.18 2.18
CA LYS A 43 8.05 -5.61 2.01
C LYS A 43 7.20 -4.53 1.35
N MET A 44 6.28 -4.95 0.49
CA MET A 44 5.36 -4.03 -0.17
C MET A 44 4.04 -3.90 0.61
N VAL A 45 3.31 -2.82 0.37
CA VAL A 45 2.03 -2.51 1.02
C VAL A 45 1.01 -2.18 -0.06
N ARG A 46 -0.26 -2.57 0.11
CA ARG A 46 -1.29 -2.20 -0.88
C ARG A 46 -1.50 -0.68 -0.87
N GLU A 47 -1.41 -0.07 -2.04
CA GLU A 47 -1.70 1.34 -2.24
C GLU A 47 -3.15 1.63 -1.81
N GLY A 48 -3.30 2.51 -0.83
CA GLY A 48 -4.59 2.93 -0.27
C GLY A 48 -5.09 2.08 0.89
N SER A 49 -4.32 1.08 1.34
CA SER A 49 -4.56 0.41 2.61
C SER A 49 -4.36 1.36 3.80
N GLU A 50 -4.92 1.02 4.96
CA GLU A 50 -4.75 1.78 6.20
C GLU A 50 -3.26 2.04 6.52
N HIS A 51 -2.41 1.02 6.36
CA HIS A 51 -0.96 1.14 6.55
C HIS A 51 -0.31 2.14 5.60
N HIS A 52 -0.78 2.22 4.34
CA HIS A 52 -0.29 3.21 3.38
C HIS A 52 -0.72 4.63 3.78
N LEU A 53 -1.98 4.82 4.17
CA LEU A 53 -2.50 6.13 4.56
C LEU A 53 -1.76 6.69 5.80
N LYS A 54 -1.58 5.86 6.83
CA LYS A 54 -0.81 6.23 8.03
C LYS A 54 0.64 6.64 7.71
N TYR A 55 1.28 5.93 6.76
CA TYR A 55 2.61 6.32 6.29
C TYR A 55 2.61 7.70 5.63
N LEU A 56 1.65 7.97 4.75
CA LEU A 56 1.54 9.28 4.09
C LEU A 56 1.29 10.41 5.08
N GLU A 57 0.47 10.20 6.11
CA GLU A 57 0.26 11.17 7.19
C GLU A 57 1.55 11.48 7.94
N LYS A 58 2.37 10.46 8.21
CA LYS A 58 3.68 10.64 8.85
C LYS A 58 4.63 11.46 7.97
N VAL A 59 4.69 11.18 6.67
CA VAL A 59 5.55 11.92 5.72
C VAL A 59 5.09 13.37 5.53
N LYS A 60 3.78 13.64 5.57
CA LYS A 60 3.20 14.99 5.38
C LYS A 60 3.37 15.94 6.56
N LYS A 61 3.86 15.47 7.71
CA LYS A 61 4.21 16.33 8.85
C LYS A 61 5.73 16.58 8.82
N PRO A 62 6.22 17.59 8.06
CA PRO A 62 7.56 18.07 8.29
C PRO A 62 7.59 18.65 9.70
N GLY A 63 8.46 18.11 10.55
CA GLY A 63 8.81 18.73 11.83
C GLY A 63 9.65 19.97 11.60
#